data_AF-A0A7K2XC49-F1
#
_entry.id   AF-A0A7K2XC49-F1
#
_cell.length_a   1.000
_cell.length_b   1.000
_cell.length_c   1.000
_cell.angle_alpha   90.00
_cell.angle_beta   90.00
_cell.angle_gamma   90.00
#
_symmetry.space_group_name_H-M   'P 1'
#
loop_
_entity.id
_entity.type
_entity.pdbx_description
1 polymer ?
#
loop_
_entity_poly.entity_id
_entity_poly.type
_entity_poly.pdbx_seq_one_letter_code
_entity_poly.pdbx_strand_id
1 'polypeptide(L)'
;MIWIADTLGFMEYAEDPEFCSMIDRLRDEIGNGTGEVPAAFGRLAETGDPAELPGDPEELHRLLTEPGRPLWAREVAAYALGVAGDPRAFEALVLLLNHRDPERCVTAAHALARLGDPRTARAAA
;
A
#
# COMPACT_ATOMS: atom_id res chain seq x y z
N MET A 1 3.58 -16.53 20.92
CA MET A 1 4.21 -17.48 19.98
C MET A 1 3.39 -17.60 18.68
N ILE A 2 3.17 -16.53 17.93
CA ILE A 2 2.73 -16.58 16.52
C ILE A 2 3.27 -15.30 15.88
N TRP A 3 4.45 -15.33 15.26
CA TRP A 3 5.00 -14.25 14.41
C TRP A 3 5.98 -14.78 13.35
N ILE A 4 6.08 -16.10 13.16
CA ILE A 4 7.02 -16.73 12.22
C ILE A 4 6.41 -16.96 10.83
N ALA A 5 5.08 -16.92 10.69
CA ALA A 5 4.40 -16.94 9.39
C ALA A 5 4.16 -15.52 8.85
N ASP A 6 3.91 -14.54 9.72
CA ASP A 6 3.75 -13.12 9.36
C ASP A 6 5.01 -12.52 8.72
N THR A 7 6.19 -12.85 9.24
CA THR A 7 7.46 -12.30 8.74
C THR A 7 7.78 -12.74 7.32
N LEU A 8 7.33 -13.93 6.87
CA LEU A 8 7.52 -14.39 5.50
C LEU A 8 6.62 -13.63 4.52
N GLY A 9 5.37 -13.32 4.90
CA GLY A 9 4.46 -12.50 4.09
C GLY A 9 4.93 -11.05 3.95
N PHE A 10 5.51 -10.48 5.02
CA PHE A 10 6.15 -9.16 4.99
C PHE A 10 7.50 -9.14 4.24
N MET A 11 8.31 -10.23 4.33
CA MET A 11 9.55 -10.38 3.56
C MET A 11 9.32 -10.48 2.05
N GLU A 12 8.26 -11.15 1.62
CA GLU A 12 7.98 -11.39 0.19
C GLU A 12 7.46 -10.14 -0.53
N TYR A 13 6.89 -9.18 0.20
CA TYR A 13 6.27 -8.00 -0.38
C TYR A 13 7.26 -6.89 -0.78
N ALA A 14 8.36 -6.72 -0.05
CA ALA A 14 9.39 -5.74 -0.40
C ALA A 14 10.08 -6.08 -1.73
N GLU A 15 10.05 -7.36 -2.13
CA GLU A 15 10.50 -7.84 -3.44
C GLU A 15 9.36 -7.89 -4.48
N ASP A 16 8.13 -7.52 -4.11
CA ASP A 16 6.99 -7.52 -5.03
C ASP A 16 7.22 -6.46 -6.12
N PRO A 17 7.33 -6.87 -7.40
CA PRO A 17 7.57 -5.93 -8.49
C PRO A 17 6.47 -4.87 -8.60
N GLU A 18 5.23 -5.18 -8.18
CA GLU A 18 4.15 -4.20 -8.13
C GLU A 18 4.38 -3.15 -7.04
N PHE A 19 5.02 -3.52 -5.92
CA PHE A 19 5.42 -2.56 -4.89
C PHE A 19 6.48 -1.60 -5.42
N CYS A 20 7.55 -2.13 -6.02
CA CYS A 20 8.63 -1.34 -6.59
C CYS A 20 8.11 -0.37 -7.66
N SER A 21 7.30 -0.88 -8.60
CA SER A 21 6.69 -0.06 -9.65
C SER A 21 5.80 1.04 -9.08
N MET A 22 5.00 0.73 -8.05
CA MET A 22 4.19 1.74 -7.36
C MET A 22 5.06 2.80 -6.70
N ILE A 23 6.12 2.42 -5.98
CA ILE A 23 7.02 3.36 -5.30
C ILE A 23 7.74 4.26 -6.29
N ASP A 24 8.23 3.73 -7.41
CA ASP A 24 8.89 4.52 -8.45
C ASP A 24 7.92 5.54 -9.06
N ARG A 25 6.71 5.09 -9.44
CA ARG A 25 5.65 5.97 -9.95
C ARG A 25 5.30 7.08 -8.96
N LEU A 26 5.10 6.75 -7.68
CA LEU A 26 4.77 7.74 -6.64
C LEU A 26 5.90 8.73 -6.41
N ARG A 27 7.16 8.27 -6.46
CA ARG A 27 8.34 9.14 -6.34
C ARG A 27 8.36 10.18 -7.45
N ASP A 28 8.10 9.77 -8.68
CA ASP A 28 8.04 10.66 -9.83
C ASP A 28 6.88 11.65 -9.73
N GLU A 29 5.68 11.20 -9.36
CA GLU A 29 4.51 12.06 -9.18
C GLU A 29 4.72 13.13 -8.10
N ILE A 30 5.30 12.73 -6.96
CA ILE A 30 5.63 13.64 -5.87
C ILE A 30 6.69 14.64 -6.35
N GLY A 31 7.78 14.16 -6.94
CA GLY A 31 8.87 15.02 -7.43
C GLY A 31 8.39 16.03 -8.48
N ASN A 32 7.53 15.61 -9.40
CA ASN A 32 6.95 16.47 -10.42
C ASN A 32 5.95 17.49 -9.84
N GLY A 33 5.28 17.17 -8.73
CA GLY A 33 4.30 18.04 -8.09
C GLY A 33 4.91 19.07 -7.14
N THR A 34 5.82 18.66 -6.26
CA THR A 34 6.36 19.50 -5.17
C THR A 34 7.81 19.92 -5.39
N GLY A 35 8.54 19.31 -6.33
CA GLY A 35 9.98 19.53 -6.53
C GLY A 35 10.87 18.89 -5.46
N GLU A 36 10.28 18.30 -4.42
CA GLU A 36 10.98 17.63 -3.32
C GLU A 36 10.14 16.44 -2.84
N VAL A 37 10.79 15.28 -2.66
CA VAL A 37 10.17 14.08 -2.10
C VAL A 37 10.17 14.21 -0.56
N PRO A 38 9.00 14.23 0.11
CA PRO A 38 8.95 14.37 1.55
C PRO A 38 9.70 13.23 2.25
N ALA A 39 10.40 13.53 3.33
CA ALA A 39 11.04 12.49 4.16
C ALA A 39 10.05 11.42 4.66
N ALA A 40 8.77 11.79 4.81
CA ALA A 40 7.70 10.85 5.13
C ALA A 40 7.48 9.82 4.02
N PHE A 41 7.65 10.18 2.74
CA PHE A 41 7.61 9.24 1.63
C PHE A 41 8.80 8.29 1.70
N GLY A 42 10.02 8.81 1.89
CA GLY A 42 11.22 7.99 2.07
C GLY A 42 11.04 6.92 3.15
N ARG A 43 10.50 7.27 4.33
CA ARG A 43 10.22 6.30 5.40
C ARG A 43 9.19 5.21 5.03
N LEU A 44 8.21 5.51 4.18
CA LEU A 44 7.25 4.50 3.71
C LEU A 44 7.76 3.72 2.48
N ALA A 45 8.71 4.29 1.73
CA ALA A 45 9.19 3.82 0.43
C ALA A 45 10.52 3.04 0.50
N GLU A 46 11.38 3.35 1.48
CA GLU A 46 12.69 2.72 1.69
C GLU A 46 12.56 1.35 2.37
N THR A 47 11.48 0.63 2.11
CA THR A 47 11.33 -0.70 2.67
C THR A 47 12.01 -1.75 1.80
N GLY A 48 13.34 -1.77 1.89
CA GLY A 48 14.15 -2.95 1.59
C GLY A 48 14.40 -3.84 2.82
N ASP A 49 14.06 -3.36 4.02
CA ASP A 49 14.10 -4.14 5.26
C ASP A 49 12.67 -4.54 5.69
N PRO A 50 12.30 -5.83 5.63
CA PRO A 50 11.01 -6.35 6.09
C PRO A 50 10.68 -6.05 7.56
N ALA A 51 11.68 -5.72 8.37
CA ALA A 51 11.51 -5.31 9.77
C ALA A 51 11.24 -3.80 9.93
N GLU A 52 11.41 -3.00 8.86
CA GLU A 52 11.25 -1.54 8.83
C GLU A 52 10.23 -1.06 7.78
N LEU A 53 9.33 -1.94 7.28
CA LEU A 53 8.03 -1.48 6.76
C LEU A 53 7.40 -0.61 7.86
N PRO A 54 6.52 0.37 7.53
CA PRO A 54 5.98 1.28 8.52
C PRO A 54 5.47 0.46 9.69
N GLY A 55 6.18 0.63 10.81
CA GLY A 55 6.00 -0.16 12.01
C GLY A 55 4.54 -0.10 12.40
N ASP A 56 4.01 -1.24 12.84
CA ASP A 56 2.65 -1.37 13.35
C ASP A 56 1.54 -1.17 12.29
N PRO A 57 0.76 -2.22 11.97
CA PRO A 57 -0.48 -2.12 11.18
C PRO A 57 -1.41 -0.98 11.64
N GLU A 58 -1.33 -0.57 12.89
CA GLU A 58 -2.09 0.57 13.41
C GLU A 58 -1.62 1.93 12.87
N GLU A 59 -0.33 2.12 12.61
CA GLU A 59 0.16 3.35 11.96
C GLU A 59 -0.34 3.43 10.52
N LEU A 60 -0.26 2.33 9.78
CA LEU A 60 -0.79 2.24 8.41
C LEU A 60 -2.30 2.50 8.38
N HIS A 61 -3.04 1.92 9.32
CA HIS A 61 -4.47 2.17 9.43
C HIS A 61 -4.79 3.65 9.72
N ARG A 62 -3.98 4.30 10.57
CA ARG A 62 -4.09 5.73 10.83
C ARG A 62 -3.85 6.55 9.56
N LEU A 63 -2.86 6.19 8.74
CA LEU A 63 -2.62 6.86 7.46
C LEU A 63 -3.81 6.78 6.48
N LEU A 64 -4.56 5.68 6.51
CA LEU A 64 -5.79 5.53 5.72
C LEU A 64 -6.90 6.49 6.17
N THR A 65 -7.09 6.61 7.48
CA THR A 65 -8.26 7.27 8.09
C THR A 65 -8.05 8.75 8.40
N GLU A 66 -6.81 9.19 8.57
CA GLU A 66 -6.52 10.56 8.96
C GLU A 66 -6.85 11.56 7.82
N PRO A 67 -7.60 12.64 8.13
CA PRO A 67 -7.93 13.66 7.14
C PRO A 67 -6.68 14.42 6.72
N GLY A 68 -6.65 14.91 5.47
CA GLY A 68 -5.54 15.70 4.95
C GLY A 68 -4.28 14.90 4.59
N ARG A 69 -4.26 13.57 4.81
CA ARG A 69 -3.18 12.72 4.30
C ARG A 69 -3.15 12.73 2.75
N PRO A 70 -1.95 12.81 2.14
CA PRO A 70 -1.81 12.84 0.70
C PRO A 70 -2.19 11.47 0.10
N LEU A 71 -2.58 11.46 -1.18
CA LEU A 71 -3.02 10.25 -1.87
C LEU A 71 -1.95 9.15 -1.86
N TRP A 72 -0.68 9.51 -2.11
CA TRP A 72 0.43 8.56 -2.10
C TRP A 72 0.57 7.82 -0.76
N ALA A 73 0.30 8.48 0.38
CA ALA A 73 0.42 7.86 1.69
C ALA A 73 -0.71 6.84 1.92
N ARG A 74 -1.92 7.16 1.47
CA ARG A 74 -3.05 6.22 1.50
C ARG A 74 -2.81 5.02 0.58
N GLU A 75 -2.21 5.26 -0.58
CA GLU A 75 -1.90 4.22 -1.54
C GLU A 75 -0.89 3.22 -0.99
N VAL A 76 0.24 3.69 -0.47
CA VAL A 76 1.25 2.82 0.17
C VAL A 76 0.65 2.07 1.36
N ALA A 77 -0.13 2.74 2.22
CA ALA A 77 -0.75 2.10 3.38
C ALA A 77 -1.79 1.05 3.01
N ALA A 78 -2.64 1.32 2.01
CA ALA A 78 -3.66 0.39 1.54
C ALA A 78 -3.02 -0.85 0.92
N TYR A 79 -1.97 -0.66 0.12
CA TYR A 79 -1.25 -1.73 -0.53
C TYR A 79 -0.53 -2.62 0.50
N ALA A 80 0.21 -2.04 1.45
CA ALA A 80 0.90 -2.79 2.51
C ALA A 80 -0.07 -3.57 3.41
N LEU A 81 -1.15 -2.94 3.88
CA LEU A 81 -2.17 -3.62 4.69
C LEU A 81 -2.91 -4.71 3.90
N GLY A 82 -3.18 -4.47 2.61
CA GLY A 82 -3.81 -5.44 1.73
C GLY A 82 -2.98 -6.71 1.57
N VAL A 83 -1.68 -6.57 1.31
CA VAL A 83 -0.77 -7.71 1.19
C VAL A 83 -0.55 -8.42 2.51
N ALA A 84 -0.56 -7.70 3.63
CA ALA A 84 -0.54 -8.29 4.97
C ALA A 84 -1.86 -9.01 5.34
N GLY A 85 -2.88 -8.96 4.49
CA GLY A 85 -4.18 -9.60 4.75
C GLY A 85 -5.07 -8.83 5.73
N ASP A 86 -4.79 -7.56 6.00
CA ASP A 86 -5.60 -6.74 6.90
C ASP A 86 -6.88 -6.24 6.20
N PRO A 87 -8.08 -6.68 6.62
CA PRO A 87 -9.34 -6.33 5.96
C PRO A 87 -9.70 -4.83 6.06
N ARG A 88 -9.00 -4.06 6.92
CA ARG A 88 -9.16 -2.61 7.02
C ARG A 88 -8.67 -1.88 5.76
N ALA A 89 -7.88 -2.53 4.91
CA ALA A 89 -7.45 -1.98 3.63
C ALA A 89 -8.55 -1.97 2.56
N PHE A 90 -9.57 -2.82 2.69
CA PHE A 90 -10.53 -3.12 1.62
C PHE A 90 -11.16 -1.87 0.99
N GLU A 91 -11.76 -0.99 1.79
CA GLU A 91 -12.46 0.19 1.27
C GLU A 91 -11.50 1.17 0.56
N ALA A 92 -10.28 1.32 1.09
CA ALA A 92 -9.27 2.17 0.47
C ALA A 92 -8.79 1.58 -0.87
N LEU A 93 -8.58 0.27 -0.93
CA LEU A 93 -8.22 -0.42 -2.16
C LEU A 93 -9.34 -0.37 -3.21
N VAL A 94 -10.61 -0.52 -2.81
CA VAL A 94 -11.75 -0.36 -3.74
C VAL A 94 -11.82 1.07 -4.29
N LEU A 95 -11.54 2.08 -3.47
CA LEU A 95 -11.47 3.46 -3.95
C LEU A 95 -10.34 3.66 -4.98
N LEU A 96 -9.16 3.07 -4.74
CA LEU A 96 -8.03 3.12 -5.66
C LEU A 96 -8.29 2.33 -6.95
N LEU A 97 -8.99 1.19 -6.87
CA LEU A 97 -9.42 0.40 -8.03
C LEU A 97 -10.33 1.21 -8.96
N ASN A 98 -11.13 2.12 -8.41
CA ASN A 98 -12.03 3.00 -9.15
C ASN A 98 -11.39 4.36 -9.53
N HIS A 99 -10.07 4.51 -9.34
CA HIS A 99 -9.37 5.73 -9.72
C HIS A 99 -9.30 5.89 -11.25
N ARG A 100 -9.12 7.12 -11.74
CA ARG A 100 -8.97 7.38 -13.19
C ARG A 100 -7.59 7.02 -13.74
N ASP A 101 -6.66 6.66 -12.87
CA ASP A 101 -5.28 6.36 -13.22
C ASP A 101 -5.12 4.84 -13.34
N PRO A 102 -4.87 4.31 -14.56
CA PRO A 102 -4.77 2.88 -14.78
C PRO A 102 -3.70 2.19 -13.92
N GLU A 103 -2.58 2.86 -13.64
CA GLU A 103 -1.49 2.26 -12.85
C GLU A 103 -1.93 2.03 -11.40
N ARG A 104 -2.66 2.99 -10.81
CA ARG A 104 -3.28 2.84 -9.48
C ARG A 104 -4.32 1.72 -9.44
N CYS A 105 -5.10 1.54 -10.51
CA CYS A 105 -6.05 0.45 -10.60
C CYS A 105 -5.35 -0.91 -10.56
N VAL A 106 -4.23 -1.06 -11.26
CA VAL A 106 -3.43 -2.31 -11.29
C VAL A 106 -2.89 -2.62 -9.91
N THR A 107 -2.24 -1.65 -9.26
CA THR A 107 -1.71 -1.80 -7.89
C THR A 107 -2.82 -2.18 -6.90
N ALA A 108 -3.98 -1.53 -6.99
CA ALA A 108 -5.12 -1.82 -6.12
C ALA A 108 -5.71 -3.22 -6.37
N ALA A 109 -5.84 -3.63 -7.63
CA ALA A 109 -6.32 -4.96 -8.00
C ALA A 109 -5.39 -6.06 -7.46
N HIS A 110 -4.07 -5.86 -7.56
CA HIS A 110 -3.08 -6.78 -7.02
C HIS A 110 -3.18 -6.92 -5.50
N ALA A 111 -3.24 -5.81 -4.77
CA ALA A 111 -3.43 -5.85 -3.31
C ALA A 111 -4.78 -6.45 -2.89
N LEU A 112 -5.87 -6.20 -3.63
CA LEU A 112 -7.18 -6.84 -3.35
C LEU A 112 -7.14 -8.36 -3.56
N ALA A 113 -6.40 -8.82 -4.57
CA ALA A 113 -6.21 -10.25 -4.82
C ALA A 113 -5.41 -10.91 -3.68
N ARG A 114 -4.34 -10.24 -3.21
CA ARG A 114 -3.54 -10.72 -2.07
C ARG A 114 -4.27 -10.65 -0.74
N LEU A 115 -5.13 -9.64 -0.54
CA LEU A 115 -5.98 -9.50 0.63
C LEU A 115 -6.95 -10.69 0.77
N GLY A 116 -7.42 -11.23 -0.35
CA GLY A 116 -8.29 -12.41 -0.36
C GLY A 116 -9.67 -12.18 0.29
N ASP A 117 -10.09 -10.92 0.44
CA ASP A 117 -11.39 -10.59 1.04
C ASP A 117 -12.54 -11.06 0.13
N PRO A 118 -13.53 -11.81 0.65
CA PRO A 118 -14.65 -12.31 -0.15
C PRO A 118 -15.50 -11.19 -0.78
N ARG A 119 -15.44 -9.97 -0.26
CA ARG A 119 -16.12 -8.79 -0.84
C ARG A 119 -15.49 -8.37 -2.17
N THR A 120 -14.25 -8.75 -2.46
CA THR A 120 -13.52 -8.36 -3.70
C THR A 120 -14.27 -8.78 -4.96
N ALA A 121 -14.87 -9.97 -4.99
CA ALA A 121 -15.64 -10.45 -6.15
C ALA A 121 -16.81 -9.53 -6.53
N ARG A 122 -17.39 -8.81 -5.56
CA ARG A 122 -18.46 -7.84 -5.79
C ARG A 122 -17.92 -6.47 -6.20
N ALA A 123 -16.75 -6.09 -5.71
CA ALA A 123 -16.13 -4.81 -6.04
C ALA A 123 -15.54 -4.78 -7.46
N ALA A 124 -15.17 -5.95 -8.00
CA ALA A 124 -14.61 -6.11 -9.34
C ALA A 124 -15.66 -6.37 -10.45
N ALA A 125 -16.95 -6.43 -10.09
CA ALA A 125 -18.08 -6.73 -10.99
C ALA A 125 -18.82 -5.46 -11.42
#